data_AF-G9EJX1-F1
#
_entry.id   AF-G9EJX1-F1
#
_cell.length_a   1.000
_cell.length_b   1.000
_cell.length_c   1.000
_cell.angle_alpha   90.00
_cell.angle_beta   90.00
_cell.angle_gamma   90.00
#
_symmetry.space_group_name_H-M   'P 1'
#
loop_
_entity.id
_entity.type
_entity.pdbx_description
1 polymer ?
#
loop_
_entity_poly.entity_id
_entity_poly.type
_entity_poly.pdbx_seq_one_letter_code
_entity_poly.pdbx_strand_id
1 'polypeptide(L)'
;MGKELSQDIIINHLNLYLKSQNLPLSMNEDGICNGLASVYIKYVLEKKEAEFWGNINHLLQFVNKKIDDAAGSQINLFATEILLSFVPEHYNQQLSQSTSIQMLKIDGKSLSSSFDFGLATTDLKWANIIKTIDLNDQEVMQVSSVNHTVAIYKKEGKYKVYDPNYSSGTKEFDNEHDLIRELQQRVFRYKYGHLGMELHVIRHPTAEPREFPNATDLYNKYLDKENINKSAITDDGKEFNTFKVVAAIGNDEQVQALIDKGATDAYKAASSAIQKNNVKSLKPLLQQIEHENNTKNISILLLLAITTGRLEAFNELLANEKFKESFDKLGSPLSLNLIALAAQGGNATLLQQIIEHVELQLKQSPVLMEGITNTPEYLALNEEEKEEFQQKSCSMILSKAICGKQSSLQDAIKEAIKAGSSECVNLLLSKTVSKQLDVQDKLNYLLDAIRYNQCGIVLDLIDKAPKIAKEFLQTISMNTRAVERTNINILQDLKERGMVFSQAAEVIIALKEQRAISAIEYLGLALTKFTDFCKEVLWNQDSQYLSYDPKKIKQIKDDLGNIKKTIPLNEEEIEVKPIEELNLQGISFNLDEEGEDEEITKPKF
;
A
#
# COMPACT_ATOMS: atom_id res chain seq x y z
N MET A 1 -1.94 40.72 4.43
CA MET A 1 -1.54 39.48 5.12
C MET A 1 -1.19 38.47 4.05
N GLY A 2 0.07 38.01 4.01
CA GLY A 2 0.46 36.93 3.09
C GLY A 2 -0.27 35.64 3.46
N LYS A 3 -0.77 34.89 2.48
CA LYS A 3 -1.33 33.56 2.73
C LYS A 3 -0.21 32.64 3.22
N GLU A 4 -0.46 31.88 4.27
CA GLU A 4 0.46 30.87 4.79
C GLU A 4 0.39 29.61 3.90
N LEU A 5 1.54 29.17 3.38
CA LEU A 5 1.66 28.08 2.40
C LEU A 5 2.36 26.81 2.94
N SER A 6 2.40 26.63 4.26
CA SER A 6 3.04 25.47 4.89
C SER A 6 2.31 24.16 4.56
N GLN A 7 3.05 23.04 4.57
CA GLN A 7 2.50 21.73 4.21
C GLN A 7 1.35 21.32 5.12
N ASP A 8 1.36 21.69 6.41
CA ASP A 8 0.28 21.36 7.34
C ASP A 8 -1.06 21.93 6.86
N ILE A 9 -1.04 23.15 6.31
CA ILE A 9 -2.22 23.79 5.72
C ILE A 9 -2.63 23.08 4.43
N ILE A 10 -1.65 22.74 3.58
CA ILE A 10 -1.89 22.04 2.32
C ILE A 10 -2.49 20.65 2.58
N ILE A 11 -1.93 19.87 3.51
CA ILE A 11 -2.41 18.55 3.94
C ILE A 11 -3.86 18.63 4.40
N ASN A 12 -4.19 19.61 5.26
CA ASN A 12 -5.56 19.78 5.75
C ASN A 12 -6.54 20.04 4.60
N HIS A 13 -6.20 20.93 3.66
CA HIS A 13 -7.05 21.22 2.51
C HIS A 13 -7.13 20.06 1.52
N LEU A 14 -6.03 19.34 1.33
CA LEU A 14 -5.96 18.15 0.49
C LEU A 14 -6.83 17.03 1.06
N ASN A 15 -6.77 16.78 2.37
CA ASN A 15 -7.64 15.81 3.03
C ASN A 15 -9.12 16.20 2.97
N LEU A 16 -9.46 17.49 3.13
CA LEU A 16 -10.82 17.98 2.92
C LEU A 16 -11.28 17.79 1.46
N TYR A 17 -10.40 18.06 0.50
CA TYR A 17 -10.66 17.83 -0.91
C TYR A 17 -10.89 16.36 -1.22
N LEU A 18 -9.96 15.48 -0.85
CA LEU A 18 -10.08 14.02 -1.05
C LEU A 18 -11.36 13.48 -0.41
N LYS A 19 -11.70 13.93 0.80
CA LYS A 19 -12.96 13.59 1.47
C LYS A 19 -14.18 14.06 0.69
N SER A 20 -14.17 15.26 0.13
CA SER A 20 -15.26 15.78 -0.70
C SER A 20 -15.46 14.99 -2.00
N GLN A 21 -14.36 14.43 -2.53
CA GLN A 21 -14.37 13.57 -3.71
C GLN A 21 -14.67 12.10 -3.36
N ASN A 22 -14.96 11.79 -2.08
CA ASN A 22 -15.16 10.44 -1.55
C ASN A 22 -13.98 9.48 -1.84
N LEU A 23 -12.76 9.99 -1.97
CA LEU A 23 -11.58 9.16 -2.18
C LEU A 23 -11.14 8.52 -0.85
N PRO A 24 -10.75 7.23 -0.84
CA PRO A 24 -10.44 6.47 0.37
C PRO A 24 -9.01 6.75 0.88
N LEU A 25 -8.54 7.97 0.68
CA LEU A 25 -7.14 8.34 0.84
C LEU A 25 -7.09 9.55 1.76
N SER A 26 -6.26 9.45 2.78
CA SER A 26 -5.88 10.57 3.63
C SER A 26 -4.37 10.68 3.61
N MET A 27 -3.88 11.88 3.32
CA MET A 27 -2.50 12.24 3.58
C MET A 27 -2.24 12.10 5.08
N ASN A 28 -1.12 11.48 5.44
CA ASN A 28 -0.71 11.38 6.83
C ASN A 28 -0.39 12.78 7.37
N GLU A 29 -0.60 12.98 8.67
CA GLU A 29 -0.27 14.24 9.34
C GLU A 29 1.26 14.38 9.54
N ASP A 30 2.03 13.29 9.37
CA ASP A 30 3.48 13.27 9.54
C ASP A 30 4.27 13.91 8.38
N GLY A 31 3.60 14.29 7.27
CA GLY A 31 4.14 15.16 6.22
C GLY A 31 4.19 14.54 4.82
N ILE A 32 3.81 15.33 3.82
CA ILE A 32 3.81 14.98 2.38
C ILE A 32 4.95 15.67 1.61
N CYS A 33 5.99 16.08 2.32
CA CYS A 33 7.07 16.92 1.78
C CYS A 33 7.70 16.34 0.50
N ASN A 34 7.97 15.04 0.47
CA ASN A 34 8.52 14.37 -0.71
C ASN A 34 7.58 14.49 -1.92
N GLY A 35 6.29 14.21 -1.74
CA GLY A 35 5.29 14.33 -2.81
C GLY A 35 5.19 15.76 -3.36
N LEU A 36 5.11 16.77 -2.47
CA LEU A 36 5.06 18.17 -2.88
C LEU A 36 6.34 18.62 -3.59
N ALA A 37 7.52 18.24 -3.07
CA ALA A 37 8.80 18.58 -3.69
C ALA A 37 8.95 17.94 -5.08
N SER A 38 8.58 16.66 -5.24
CA SER A 38 8.59 15.95 -6.53
C SER A 38 7.67 16.62 -7.56
N VAL A 39 6.45 16.98 -7.16
CA VAL A 39 5.53 17.69 -8.06
C VAL A 39 6.07 19.08 -8.41
N TYR A 40 6.62 19.82 -7.45
CA TYR A 40 7.24 21.10 -7.74
C TYR A 40 8.39 20.99 -8.76
N ILE A 41 9.25 19.97 -8.62
CA ILE A 41 10.33 19.68 -9.58
C ILE A 41 9.78 19.54 -11.00
N LYS A 42 8.73 18.73 -11.19
CA LYS A 42 8.08 18.55 -12.49
C LYS A 42 7.63 19.89 -13.08
N TYR A 43 6.91 20.71 -12.31
CA TYR A 43 6.38 21.99 -12.79
C TYR A 43 7.50 22.99 -13.13
N VAL A 44 8.61 22.99 -12.39
CA VAL A 44 9.78 23.83 -12.73
C VAL A 44 10.40 23.37 -14.06
N LEU A 45 10.58 22.07 -14.27
CA LEU A 45 11.14 21.52 -15.51
C LEU A 45 10.23 21.78 -16.73
N GLU A 46 8.92 21.81 -16.54
CA GLU A 46 7.96 22.21 -17.58
C GLU A 46 7.87 23.74 -17.79
N LYS A 47 8.58 24.55 -16.99
CA LYS A 47 8.46 26.01 -16.95
C LYS A 47 7.04 26.50 -16.57
N LYS A 48 6.33 25.70 -15.79
CA LYS A 48 4.95 25.94 -15.32
C LYS A 48 4.87 26.28 -13.84
N GLU A 49 5.91 26.88 -13.26
CA GLU A 49 5.95 27.21 -11.83
C GLU A 49 4.72 28.03 -11.36
N ALA A 50 4.22 28.94 -12.20
CA ALA A 50 3.02 29.72 -11.90
C ALA A 50 1.76 28.84 -11.76
N GLU A 51 1.66 27.76 -12.54
CA GLU A 51 0.55 26.81 -12.49
C GLU A 51 0.56 26.01 -11.19
N PHE A 52 1.75 25.60 -10.72
CA PHE A 52 1.91 24.94 -9.42
C PHE A 52 1.33 25.80 -8.28
N TRP A 53 1.71 27.08 -8.23
CA TRP A 53 1.17 28.01 -7.23
C TRP A 53 -0.31 28.29 -7.43
N GLY A 54 -0.80 28.28 -8.67
CA GLY A 54 -2.23 28.36 -8.99
C GLY A 54 -3.01 27.20 -8.39
N ASN A 55 -2.52 25.96 -8.56
CA ASN A 55 -3.15 24.75 -8.02
C ASN A 55 -3.18 24.74 -6.49
N ILE A 56 -2.08 25.13 -5.83
CA ILE A 56 -2.09 25.31 -4.37
C ILE A 56 -3.14 26.36 -3.96
N ASN A 57 -3.18 27.51 -4.63
CA ASN A 57 -4.14 28.55 -4.30
C ASN A 57 -5.59 28.11 -4.48
N HIS A 58 -5.90 27.35 -5.54
CA HIS A 58 -7.23 26.79 -5.75
C HIS A 58 -7.60 25.77 -4.68
N LEU A 59 -6.66 24.88 -4.30
CA LEU A 59 -6.85 23.92 -3.22
C LEU A 59 -7.14 24.63 -1.88
N LEU A 60 -6.42 25.70 -1.56
CA LEU A 60 -6.64 26.50 -0.35
C LEU A 60 -7.98 27.29 -0.39
N GLN A 61 -8.54 27.53 -1.57
CA GLN A 61 -9.84 28.19 -1.73
C GLN A 61 -11.02 27.22 -1.74
N PHE A 62 -10.77 25.92 -1.96
CA PHE A 62 -11.78 24.86 -2.06
C PHE A 62 -12.76 24.86 -0.88
N VAL A 63 -12.26 25.09 0.34
CA VAL A 63 -13.06 25.05 1.57
C VAL A 63 -14.23 26.06 1.56
N ASN A 64 -14.15 27.10 0.72
CA ASN A 64 -15.11 28.21 0.73
C ASN A 64 -15.93 28.36 -0.56
N LYS A 65 -15.70 27.55 -1.62
CA LYS A 65 -16.38 27.71 -2.91
C LYS A 65 -16.56 26.39 -3.67
N LYS A 66 -17.67 26.29 -4.40
CA LYS A 66 -17.87 25.27 -5.44
C LYS A 66 -16.83 25.53 -6.55
N ILE A 67 -15.95 24.57 -6.80
CA ILE A 67 -14.95 24.67 -7.88
C ILE A 67 -15.66 24.33 -9.20
N ASP A 68 -15.34 25.07 -10.26
CA ASP A 68 -15.82 24.74 -11.61
C ASP A 68 -15.21 23.41 -12.12
N ASP A 69 -15.85 22.76 -13.09
CA ASP A 69 -15.47 21.40 -13.50
C ASP A 69 -14.05 21.32 -14.11
N ALA A 70 -13.57 22.41 -14.73
CA ALA A 70 -12.24 22.47 -15.35
C ALA A 70 -11.13 22.62 -14.31
N ALA A 71 -11.28 23.56 -13.36
CA ALA A 71 -10.40 23.71 -12.22
C ALA A 71 -10.45 22.47 -11.31
N GLY A 72 -11.61 21.81 -11.21
CA GLY A 72 -11.78 20.55 -10.49
C GLY A 72 -10.89 19.44 -11.05
N SER A 73 -10.85 19.29 -12.38
CA SER A 73 -10.03 18.29 -13.06
C SER A 73 -8.53 18.55 -12.91
N GLN A 74 -8.10 19.81 -12.93
CA GLN A 74 -6.70 20.19 -12.71
C GLN A 74 -6.24 19.91 -11.27
N ILE A 75 -7.08 20.20 -10.27
CA ILE A 75 -6.78 19.91 -8.87
C ILE A 75 -6.78 18.39 -8.60
N ASN A 76 -7.67 17.64 -9.25
CA ASN A 76 -7.67 16.17 -9.19
C ASN A 76 -6.35 15.59 -9.68
N LEU A 77 -5.85 16.08 -10.83
CA LEU A 77 -4.56 15.67 -11.36
C LEU A 77 -3.43 16.03 -10.39
N PHE A 78 -3.40 17.27 -9.90
CA PHE A 78 -2.40 17.75 -8.94
C PHE A 78 -2.38 16.93 -7.64
N ALA A 79 -3.55 16.66 -7.06
CA ALA A 79 -3.71 15.84 -5.86
C ALA A 79 -3.24 14.39 -6.10
N THR A 80 -3.55 13.84 -7.27
CA THR A 80 -3.11 12.49 -7.67
C THR A 80 -1.60 12.43 -7.80
N GLU A 81 -0.97 13.41 -8.44
CA GLU A 81 0.49 13.47 -8.59
C GLU A 81 1.20 13.55 -7.23
N ILE A 82 0.69 14.36 -6.30
CA ILE A 82 1.23 14.42 -4.92
C ILE A 82 1.14 13.05 -4.26
N LEU A 83 0.00 12.37 -4.36
CA LEU A 83 -0.23 11.09 -3.73
C LEU A 83 0.67 9.99 -4.32
N LEU A 84 0.76 9.92 -5.65
CA LEU A 84 1.59 8.94 -6.36
C LEU A 84 3.07 9.10 -5.98
N SER A 85 3.56 10.34 -5.84
CA SER A 85 4.93 10.61 -5.43
C SER A 85 5.16 10.48 -3.92
N PHE A 86 4.12 10.59 -3.10
CA PHE A 86 4.24 10.45 -1.64
C PHE A 86 4.38 8.98 -1.19
N VAL A 87 3.60 8.08 -1.78
CA VAL A 87 3.59 6.63 -1.45
C VAL A 87 3.69 5.77 -2.72
N PRO A 88 4.79 5.89 -3.49
CA PRO A 88 4.91 5.19 -4.77
C PRO A 88 4.85 3.67 -4.63
N GLU A 89 5.35 3.11 -3.53
CA GLU A 89 5.35 1.66 -3.27
C GLU A 89 3.96 1.03 -3.20
N HIS A 90 2.91 1.80 -2.88
CA HIS A 90 1.52 1.31 -2.89
C HIS A 90 1.00 1.08 -4.32
N TYR A 91 1.58 1.76 -5.31
CA TYR A 91 1.16 1.69 -6.72
C TYR A 91 2.15 0.90 -7.57
N ASN A 92 3.42 0.92 -7.19
CA ASN A 92 4.49 0.19 -7.84
C ASN A 92 5.54 -0.24 -6.79
N GLN A 93 5.55 -1.53 -6.45
CA GLN A 93 6.46 -2.11 -5.45
C GLN A 93 7.93 -2.11 -5.89
N GLN A 94 8.25 -1.74 -7.12
CA GLN A 94 9.63 -1.53 -7.56
C GLN A 94 10.16 -0.14 -7.18
N LEU A 95 9.26 0.77 -6.80
CA LEU A 95 9.60 2.13 -6.41
C LEU A 95 9.60 2.30 -4.89
N SER A 96 10.19 3.42 -4.48
CA SER A 96 10.22 3.89 -3.10
C SER A 96 10.21 5.41 -3.10
N GLN A 97 10.10 6.05 -1.93
CA GLN A 97 10.14 7.52 -1.85
C GLN A 97 11.40 8.16 -2.50
N SER A 98 12.58 7.54 -2.45
CA SER A 98 13.78 8.10 -3.11
C SER A 98 13.71 8.04 -4.65
N THR A 99 12.90 7.14 -5.20
CA THR A 99 12.66 7.01 -6.64
C THR A 99 11.28 7.52 -7.08
N SER A 100 10.54 8.16 -6.17
CA SER A 100 9.18 8.66 -6.36
C SER A 100 8.99 9.59 -7.56
N ILE A 101 10.05 10.29 -7.98
CA ILE A 101 10.01 11.15 -9.15
C ILE A 101 9.63 10.39 -10.43
N GLN A 102 9.91 9.08 -10.50
CA GLN A 102 9.60 8.22 -11.65
C GLN A 102 8.09 8.00 -11.87
N MET A 103 7.28 8.27 -10.84
CA MET A 103 5.82 8.28 -10.95
C MET A 103 5.29 9.47 -11.78
N LEU A 104 6.09 10.53 -11.90
CA LEU A 104 5.74 11.73 -12.64
C LEU A 104 6.27 11.65 -14.07
N LYS A 105 5.52 12.27 -15.00
CA LYS A 105 5.84 12.24 -16.43
C LYS A 105 5.81 13.64 -17.02
N ILE A 106 6.70 13.88 -17.98
CA ILE A 106 6.65 15.03 -18.89
C ILE A 106 6.62 14.47 -20.31
N ASP A 107 5.66 14.94 -21.12
CA ASP A 107 5.43 14.45 -22.50
C ASP A 107 5.32 12.91 -22.59
N GLY A 108 4.67 12.31 -21.59
CA GLY A 108 4.48 10.85 -21.50
C GLY A 108 5.71 10.05 -21.06
N LYS A 109 6.88 10.69 -20.88
CA LYS A 109 8.12 10.06 -20.40
C LYS A 109 8.28 10.26 -18.90
N SER A 110 8.58 9.19 -18.17
CA SER A 110 8.88 9.28 -16.74
C SER A 110 10.11 10.14 -16.47
N LEU A 111 10.06 10.92 -15.40
CA LEU A 111 11.22 11.63 -14.88
C LEU A 111 12.20 10.65 -14.23
N SER A 112 13.49 10.97 -14.27
CA SER A 112 14.54 10.22 -13.59
C SER A 112 15.65 11.15 -13.12
N SER A 113 16.41 10.70 -12.12
CA SER A 113 17.65 11.37 -11.76
C SER A 113 18.70 11.18 -12.85
N SER A 114 19.51 12.21 -13.06
CA SER A 114 20.70 12.20 -13.91
C SER A 114 21.99 12.12 -13.09
N PHE A 115 21.93 12.41 -11.79
CA PHE A 115 23.05 12.32 -10.87
C PHE A 115 22.55 12.14 -9.44
N ASP A 116 23.05 11.11 -8.76
CA ASP A 116 22.68 10.77 -7.39
C ASP A 116 23.90 10.76 -6.48
N PHE A 117 23.80 11.41 -5.32
CA PHE A 117 24.90 11.50 -4.36
C PHE A 117 24.39 11.65 -2.93
N GLY A 118 25.01 10.93 -1.99
CA GLY A 118 24.69 11.04 -0.56
C GLY A 118 25.95 11.16 0.29
N LEU A 119 25.94 12.05 1.30
CA LEU A 119 27.09 12.26 2.19
C LEU A 119 26.71 12.91 3.54
N ALA A 120 27.33 12.46 4.63
CA ALA A 120 27.41 13.21 5.89
C ALA A 120 28.73 13.99 5.95
N THR A 121 28.68 15.32 5.92
CA THR A 121 29.91 16.13 5.97
C THR A 121 29.67 17.56 6.47
N THR A 122 30.72 18.37 6.59
CA THR A 122 30.60 19.75 7.09
C THR A 122 30.02 20.71 6.04
N ASP A 123 29.47 21.83 6.49
CA ASP A 123 28.84 22.84 5.63
C ASP A 123 29.79 23.37 4.55
N LEU A 124 31.06 23.59 4.89
CA LEU A 124 32.09 24.02 3.95
C LEU A 124 32.33 22.97 2.85
N LYS A 125 32.33 21.68 3.20
CA LYS A 125 32.49 20.61 2.21
C LYS A 125 31.25 20.52 1.33
N TRP A 126 30.05 20.63 1.91
CA TRP A 126 28.80 20.67 1.16
C TRP A 126 28.69 21.85 0.19
N ALA A 127 29.07 23.06 0.61
CA ALA A 127 29.07 24.22 -0.27
C ALA A 127 29.99 24.01 -1.49
N ASN A 128 31.15 23.39 -1.29
CA ASN A 128 32.04 23.03 -2.38
C ASN A 128 31.48 21.91 -3.28
N ILE A 129 30.75 20.95 -2.71
CA ILE A 129 30.09 19.88 -3.49
C ILE A 129 29.01 20.47 -4.38
N ILE A 130 28.12 21.31 -3.84
CA ILE A 130 27.07 21.98 -4.63
C ILE A 130 27.68 22.81 -5.76
N LYS A 131 28.76 23.55 -5.45
CA LYS A 131 29.51 24.30 -6.46
C LYS A 131 30.14 23.41 -7.53
N THR A 132 30.58 22.20 -7.18
CA THR A 132 31.20 21.23 -8.11
C THR A 132 30.15 20.56 -8.99
N ILE A 133 28.95 20.30 -8.45
CA ILE A 133 27.80 19.81 -9.23
C ILE A 133 27.39 20.86 -10.27
N ASP A 134 27.49 22.15 -9.93
CA ASP A 134 27.22 23.29 -10.80
C ASP A 134 25.81 23.21 -11.43
N LEU A 135 24.80 23.31 -10.57
CA LEU A 135 23.40 23.18 -10.99
C LEU A 135 23.03 24.23 -12.05
N ASN A 136 22.51 23.78 -13.19
CA ASN A 136 22.10 24.67 -14.29
C ASN A 136 20.63 25.11 -14.18
N ASP A 137 20.27 26.15 -14.93
CA ASP A 137 18.92 26.74 -14.97
C ASP A 137 17.82 25.81 -15.55
N GLN A 138 18.19 24.65 -16.11
CA GLN A 138 17.25 23.64 -16.64
C GLN A 138 17.19 22.37 -15.79
N GLU A 139 17.71 22.45 -14.57
CA GLU A 139 17.90 21.31 -13.68
C GLU A 139 17.35 21.67 -12.31
N VAL A 140 16.85 20.65 -11.61
CA VAL A 140 16.34 20.81 -10.26
C VAL A 140 16.95 19.72 -9.39
N MET A 141 17.52 20.09 -8.25
CA MET A 141 17.94 19.14 -7.23
C MET A 141 16.76 18.83 -6.31
N GLN A 142 16.43 17.54 -6.19
CA GLN A 142 15.71 17.04 -5.03
C GLN A 142 16.74 16.80 -3.94
N VAL A 143 16.57 17.45 -2.79
CA VAL A 143 17.49 17.30 -1.65
C VAL A 143 16.72 16.79 -0.44
N SER A 144 17.17 15.66 0.09
CA SER A 144 16.53 14.96 1.19
C SER A 144 17.49 14.76 2.35
N SER A 145 16.93 14.66 3.55
CA SER A 145 17.61 14.17 4.74
C SER A 145 16.66 13.23 5.51
N VAL A 146 17.05 12.82 6.72
CA VAL A 146 16.34 11.80 7.53
C VAL A 146 14.87 12.10 7.82
N ASN A 147 14.44 13.35 7.71
CA ASN A 147 13.13 13.82 8.15
C ASN A 147 12.36 14.64 7.12
N HIS A 148 12.97 15.01 5.99
CA HIS A 148 12.39 16.02 5.11
C HIS A 148 13.00 16.02 3.71
N THR A 149 12.25 16.54 2.74
CA THR A 149 12.67 16.69 1.33
C THR A 149 12.29 18.07 0.82
N VAL A 150 13.20 18.69 0.07
CA VAL A 150 13.03 20.00 -0.58
C VAL A 150 13.45 19.94 -2.05
N ALA A 151 13.04 20.95 -2.81
CA ALA A 151 13.47 21.13 -4.19
C ALA A 151 14.29 22.42 -4.32
N ILE A 152 15.39 22.37 -5.08
CA ILE A 152 16.31 23.48 -5.29
C ILE A 152 16.57 23.62 -6.77
N TYR A 153 16.35 24.80 -7.34
CA TYR A 153 16.73 25.10 -8.72
C TYR A 153 17.49 26.42 -8.79
N LYS A 154 18.22 26.63 -9.89
CA LYS A 154 18.93 27.89 -10.14
C LYS A 154 18.12 28.76 -11.09
N LYS A 155 18.00 30.05 -10.75
CA LYS A 155 17.37 31.05 -11.62
C LYS A 155 18.08 32.37 -11.44
N GLU A 156 18.48 33.00 -12.55
CA GLU A 156 19.15 34.31 -12.54
C GLU A 156 20.41 34.32 -11.64
N GLY A 157 21.13 33.20 -11.61
CA GLY A 157 22.34 33.02 -10.80
C GLY A 157 22.11 32.74 -9.32
N LYS A 158 20.86 32.74 -8.84
CA LYS A 158 20.49 32.46 -7.44
C LYS A 158 19.92 31.07 -7.27
N TYR A 159 20.13 30.48 -6.09
CA TYR A 159 19.47 29.25 -5.69
C TYR A 159 18.09 29.59 -5.13
N LYS A 160 17.05 28.98 -5.70
CA LYS A 160 15.69 29.10 -5.19
C LYS A 160 15.25 27.76 -4.61
N VAL A 161 14.92 27.79 -3.32
CA VAL A 161 14.54 26.63 -2.51
C VAL A 161 13.04 26.65 -2.31
N TYR A 162 12.38 25.57 -2.73
CA TYR A 162 11.05 25.22 -2.32
C TYR A 162 11.13 24.21 -1.17
N ASP A 163 10.79 24.67 0.02
CA ASP A 163 10.56 23.84 1.19
C ASP A 163 9.06 23.85 1.46
N PRO A 164 8.37 22.68 1.47
CA PRO A 164 6.96 22.59 1.84
C PRO A 164 6.61 23.22 3.19
N ASN A 165 7.57 23.40 4.11
CA ASN A 165 7.37 24.07 5.40
C ASN A 165 7.53 25.60 5.36
N TYR A 166 7.96 26.19 4.25
CA TYR A 166 8.04 27.65 4.14
C TYR A 166 6.66 28.26 3.96
N SER A 167 6.29 29.13 4.90
CA SER A 167 5.06 29.92 4.78
C SER A 167 5.05 30.86 3.57
N SER A 168 6.23 31.26 3.06
CA SER A 168 6.39 32.08 1.86
C SER A 168 6.38 31.29 0.54
N GLY A 169 6.30 29.96 0.59
CA GLY A 169 6.47 29.08 -0.57
C GLY A 169 7.95 28.84 -0.89
N THR A 170 8.68 29.88 -1.30
CA THR A 170 10.12 29.75 -1.65
C THR A 170 11.00 30.75 -0.93
N LYS A 171 12.30 30.45 -0.87
CA LYS A 171 13.37 31.38 -0.48
C LYS A 171 14.48 31.38 -1.52
N GLU A 172 15.21 32.48 -1.61
CA GLU A 172 16.33 32.65 -2.55
C GLU A 172 17.64 32.88 -1.79
N PHE A 173 18.73 32.34 -2.34
CA PHE A 173 20.08 32.41 -1.78
C PHE A 173 21.08 32.73 -2.88
N ASP A 174 21.99 33.68 -2.61
CA ASP A 174 22.92 34.18 -3.61
C ASP A 174 24.13 33.25 -3.84
N ASN A 175 24.44 32.38 -2.88
CA ASN A 175 25.62 31.51 -2.93
C ASN A 175 25.41 30.20 -2.15
N GLU A 176 26.33 29.25 -2.35
CA GLU A 176 26.26 27.91 -1.75
C GLU A 176 26.36 27.95 -0.23
N HIS A 177 27.11 28.89 0.36
CA HIS A 177 27.24 28.96 1.82
C HIS A 177 25.93 29.35 2.51
N ASP A 178 25.22 30.35 1.97
CA ASP A 178 23.94 30.78 2.52
C ASP A 178 22.87 29.71 2.32
N LEU A 179 22.88 29.03 1.16
CA LEU A 179 22.03 27.88 0.91
C LEU A 179 22.26 26.76 1.93
N ILE A 180 23.50 26.30 2.10
CA ILE A 180 23.81 25.19 3.01
C ILE A 180 23.49 25.55 4.47
N ARG A 181 23.73 26.81 4.88
CA ARG A 181 23.36 27.27 6.23
C ARG A 181 21.85 27.17 6.47
N GLU A 182 21.03 27.56 5.50
CA GLU A 182 19.58 27.42 5.60
C GLU A 182 19.18 25.94 5.69
N LEU A 183 19.75 25.09 4.83
CA LEU A 183 19.46 23.66 4.81
C LEU A 183 19.79 23.00 6.15
N GLN A 184 20.95 23.32 6.73
CA GLN A 184 21.37 22.79 8.02
C GLN A 184 20.49 23.29 9.16
N GLN A 185 20.28 24.60 9.28
CA GLN A 185 19.74 25.21 10.50
C GLN A 185 18.21 25.27 10.53
N ARG A 186 17.56 25.41 9.37
CA ARG A 186 16.12 25.68 9.28
C ARG A 186 15.35 24.52 8.67
N VAL A 187 15.88 23.94 7.59
CA VAL A 187 15.20 22.89 6.83
C VAL A 187 15.36 21.53 7.53
N PHE A 188 16.59 21.05 7.67
CA PHE A 188 16.86 19.71 8.23
C PHE A 188 17.15 19.70 9.73
N ARG A 189 17.39 20.88 10.34
CA ARG A 189 17.56 21.10 11.79
C ARG A 189 18.69 20.26 12.39
N TYR A 190 19.90 20.48 11.92
CA TYR A 190 21.13 19.99 12.52
C TYR A 190 21.75 21.07 13.41
N LYS A 191 21.87 20.78 14.72
CA LYS A 191 22.43 21.71 15.74
C LYS A 191 23.86 22.13 15.41
N TYR A 192 24.76 21.16 15.20
CA TYR A 192 26.18 21.37 14.93
C TYR A 192 26.81 20.16 14.22
N GLY A 193 27.93 20.38 13.52
CA GLY A 193 28.80 19.30 13.05
C GLY A 193 28.58 18.95 11.59
N HIS A 194 28.19 17.70 11.32
CA HIS A 194 27.93 17.22 9.96
C HIS A 194 26.47 17.44 9.59
N LEU A 195 26.25 17.86 8.35
CA LEU A 195 24.99 17.87 7.65
C LEU A 195 24.94 16.62 6.76
N GLY A 196 23.91 15.80 6.95
CA GLY A 196 23.63 14.63 6.11
C GLY A 196 22.62 14.99 5.03
N MET A 197 23.00 14.86 3.76
CA MET A 197 22.07 15.04 2.64
C MET A 197 22.23 13.95 1.58
N GLU A 198 21.10 13.58 1.01
CA GLU A 198 20.93 12.85 -0.24
C GLU A 198 20.46 13.86 -1.30
N LEU A 199 21.04 13.81 -2.49
CA LEU A 199 20.67 14.68 -3.60
C LEU A 199 20.47 13.89 -4.88
N HIS A 200 19.47 14.31 -5.65
CA HIS A 200 19.16 13.81 -6.98
C HIS A 200 19.04 15.01 -7.93
N VAL A 201 19.87 15.09 -8.97
CA VAL A 201 19.75 16.11 -10.01
C VAL A 201 18.80 15.60 -11.09
N ILE A 202 17.64 16.23 -11.21
CA ILE A 202 16.59 15.83 -12.13
C ILE A 202 16.54 16.84 -13.28
N ARG A 203 16.40 16.31 -14.50
CA ARG A 203 16.43 17.07 -15.75
C ARG A 203 15.18 16.73 -16.57
N HIS A 204 14.85 17.58 -17.52
CA HIS A 204 13.78 17.27 -18.48
C HIS A 204 14.10 15.95 -19.21
N PRO A 205 13.14 15.04 -19.46
CA PRO A 205 13.40 13.74 -20.11
C PRO A 205 13.97 13.81 -21.53
N THR A 206 13.99 15.00 -22.12
CA THR A 206 14.55 15.28 -23.44
C THR A 206 15.75 16.23 -23.39
N ALA A 207 16.29 16.49 -22.20
CA ALA A 207 17.49 17.31 -22.06
C ALA A 207 18.70 16.57 -22.64
N GLU A 208 19.59 17.31 -23.32
CA GLU A 208 20.84 16.77 -23.86
C GLU A 208 21.70 16.17 -22.74
N PRO A 209 22.41 15.06 -22.95
CA PRO A 209 23.33 14.51 -21.96
C PRO A 209 24.32 15.56 -21.43
N ARG A 210 24.59 15.49 -20.13
CA ARG A 210 25.53 16.38 -19.43
C ARG A 210 26.47 15.51 -18.60
N GLU A 211 27.74 15.92 -18.52
CA GLU A 211 28.69 15.32 -17.58
C GLU A 211 28.51 15.93 -16.17
N PHE A 212 28.41 15.04 -15.19
CA PHE A 212 28.41 15.36 -13.76
C PHE A 212 29.74 14.96 -13.13
N PRO A 213 30.12 15.53 -11.97
CA PRO A 213 31.28 15.03 -11.24
C PRO A 213 31.11 13.54 -10.93
N ASN A 214 32.21 12.79 -10.98
CA ASN A 214 32.19 11.39 -10.56
C ASN A 214 31.96 11.30 -9.04
N ALA A 215 30.93 10.57 -8.62
CA ALA A 215 30.58 10.44 -7.19
C ALA A 215 31.71 9.82 -6.36
N THR A 216 32.43 8.83 -6.91
CA THR A 216 33.58 8.20 -6.26
C THR A 216 34.73 9.20 -6.06
N ASP A 217 34.95 10.12 -7.00
CA ASP A 217 35.93 11.20 -6.83
C ASP A 217 35.54 12.17 -5.71
N LEU A 218 34.24 12.46 -5.55
CA LEU A 218 33.75 13.24 -4.42
C LEU A 218 34.01 12.50 -3.09
N TYR A 219 33.76 11.19 -3.02
CA TYR A 219 34.13 10.40 -1.83
C TYR A 219 35.63 10.41 -1.59
N ASN A 220 36.46 10.27 -2.62
CA ASN A 220 37.92 10.35 -2.51
C ASN A 220 38.40 11.68 -1.94
N LYS A 221 37.74 12.77 -2.33
CA LYS A 221 38.10 14.12 -1.92
C LYS A 221 37.64 14.46 -0.50
N TYR A 222 36.45 14.01 -0.10
CA TYR A 222 35.80 14.49 1.12
C TYR A 222 35.78 13.48 2.27
N LEU A 223 36.03 12.20 2.00
CA LEU A 223 36.07 11.13 3.00
C LEU A 223 37.48 10.58 3.23
N ASP A 224 37.76 10.29 4.49
CA ASP A 224 39.00 9.68 4.98
C ASP A 224 38.67 8.62 6.05
N LYS A 225 39.70 7.91 6.55
CA LYS A 225 39.52 6.88 7.57
C LYS A 225 38.93 7.38 8.89
N GLU A 226 39.04 8.68 9.18
CA GLU A 226 38.54 9.27 10.43
C GLU A 226 37.07 9.70 10.33
N ASN A 227 36.56 9.93 9.13
CA ASN A 227 35.22 10.47 8.91
C ASN A 227 34.27 9.57 8.09
N ILE A 228 34.77 8.51 7.44
CA ILE A 228 33.97 7.59 6.61
C ILE A 228 32.76 6.99 7.34
N ASN A 229 32.90 6.72 8.64
CA ASN A 229 31.85 6.15 9.48
C ASN A 229 31.15 7.19 10.38
N LYS A 230 31.43 8.49 10.22
CA LYS A 230 30.76 9.52 11.01
C LYS A 230 29.36 9.76 10.48
N SER A 231 28.40 9.74 11.39
CA SER A 231 27.01 10.09 11.11
C SER A 231 26.73 11.56 11.42
N ALA A 232 25.72 12.12 10.75
CA ALA A 232 25.14 13.41 11.09
C ALA A 232 23.88 13.17 11.94
N ILE A 233 23.66 13.97 12.99
CA ILE A 233 22.53 13.80 13.91
C ILE A 233 21.71 15.09 13.95
N THR A 234 20.42 14.98 13.67
CA THR A 234 19.46 16.10 13.75
C THR A 234 19.11 16.45 15.20
N ASP A 235 18.43 17.58 15.39
CA ASP A 235 18.04 18.10 16.71
C ASP A 235 17.09 17.19 17.48
N ASP A 236 16.29 16.40 16.76
CA ASP A 236 15.37 15.37 17.26
C ASP A 236 16.04 13.99 17.38
N GLY A 237 17.36 13.90 17.16
CA GLY A 237 18.15 12.69 17.41
C GLY A 237 18.14 11.67 16.28
N LYS A 238 17.63 12.01 15.08
CA LYS A 238 17.66 11.11 13.92
C LYS A 238 19.05 11.10 13.29
N GLU A 239 19.50 9.90 12.94
CA GLU A 239 20.85 9.66 12.43
C GLU A 239 20.86 9.51 10.90
N PHE A 240 21.67 10.33 10.23
CA PHE A 240 22.03 10.17 8.83
C PHE A 240 23.41 9.51 8.73
N ASN A 241 23.50 8.40 8.00
CA ASN A 241 24.75 7.69 7.76
C ASN A 241 24.98 7.55 6.24
N THR A 242 26.16 7.98 5.78
CA THR A 242 26.54 7.98 4.36
C THR A 242 26.37 6.61 3.71
N PHE A 243 26.86 5.55 4.34
CA PHE A 243 26.86 4.21 3.76
C PHE A 243 25.45 3.64 3.59
N LYS A 244 24.59 3.86 4.60
CA LYS A 244 23.16 3.50 4.51
C LYS A 244 22.45 4.22 3.38
N VAL A 245 22.68 5.52 3.22
CA VAL A 245 22.01 6.34 2.20
C VAL A 245 22.47 5.96 0.81
N VAL A 246 23.76 5.75 0.60
CA VAL A 246 24.28 5.33 -0.71
C VAL A 246 23.76 3.94 -1.11
N ALA A 247 23.60 3.03 -0.15
CA ALA A 247 22.92 1.76 -0.39
C ALA A 247 21.42 1.94 -0.74
N ALA A 248 20.76 2.96 -0.19
CA ALA A 248 19.38 3.33 -0.49
C ALA A 248 19.19 4.11 -1.81
N ILE A 249 20.27 4.63 -2.40
CA ILE A 249 20.27 5.23 -3.75
C ILE A 249 20.28 4.16 -4.84
N GLY A 250 21.00 3.05 -4.63
CA GLY A 250 21.04 1.94 -5.60
C GLY A 250 22.20 1.97 -6.60
N ASN A 251 23.30 2.63 -6.25
CA ASN A 251 24.53 2.67 -7.04
C ASN A 251 25.60 1.73 -6.43
N ASP A 252 25.97 0.69 -7.18
CA ASP A 252 26.95 -0.33 -6.77
C ASP A 252 28.39 0.19 -6.75
N GLU A 253 28.79 0.98 -7.74
CA GLU A 253 30.11 1.62 -7.78
C GLU A 253 30.36 2.51 -6.56
N GLN A 254 29.37 3.31 -6.17
CA GLN A 254 29.44 4.18 -4.99
C GLN A 254 29.49 3.36 -3.69
N VAL A 255 28.71 2.27 -3.58
CA VAL A 255 28.77 1.36 -2.43
C VAL A 255 30.15 0.71 -2.33
N GLN A 256 30.71 0.22 -3.44
CA GLN A 256 32.04 -0.39 -3.47
C GLN A 256 33.12 0.63 -3.08
N ALA A 257 33.04 1.85 -3.59
CA ALA A 257 33.97 2.91 -3.23
C ALA A 257 33.98 3.23 -1.72
N LEU A 258 32.82 3.15 -1.05
CA LEU A 258 32.73 3.32 0.40
C LEU A 258 33.29 2.10 1.15
N ILE A 259 33.04 0.87 0.69
CA ILE A 259 33.62 -0.35 1.25
C ILE A 259 35.15 -0.29 1.18
N ASP A 260 35.71 0.04 0.02
CA ASP A 260 37.15 0.15 -0.21
C ASP A 260 37.82 1.21 0.69
N LYS A 261 37.04 2.21 1.13
CA LYS A 261 37.47 3.25 2.07
C LYS A 261 37.37 2.85 3.54
N GLY A 262 36.78 1.70 3.85
CA GLY A 262 36.58 1.21 5.21
C GLY A 262 35.27 1.64 5.84
N ALA A 263 34.21 1.83 5.04
CA ALA A 263 32.86 1.89 5.58
C ALA A 263 32.52 0.58 6.31
N THR A 264 31.88 0.71 7.46
CA THR A 264 31.49 -0.39 8.34
C THR A 264 29.97 -0.46 8.45
N ASP A 265 29.44 -1.52 9.08
CA ASP A 265 28.00 -1.73 9.28
C ASP A 265 27.24 -2.03 7.98
N ALA A 266 27.82 -2.93 7.17
CA ALA A 266 27.24 -3.40 5.92
C ALA A 266 25.84 -3.99 6.11
N TYR A 267 25.53 -4.52 7.29
CA TYR A 267 24.18 -4.97 7.64
C TYR A 267 23.13 -3.84 7.59
N LYS A 268 23.38 -2.69 8.21
CA LYS A 268 22.42 -1.57 8.16
C LYS A 268 22.31 -0.99 6.76
N ALA A 269 23.42 -0.96 6.01
CA ALA A 269 23.40 -0.56 4.61
C ALA A 269 22.56 -1.55 3.77
N ALA A 270 22.75 -2.85 3.94
CA ALA A 270 21.97 -3.89 3.25
C ALA A 270 20.49 -3.82 3.61
N SER A 271 20.16 -3.56 4.88
CA SER A 271 18.78 -3.34 5.33
C SER A 271 18.13 -2.17 4.57
N SER A 272 18.90 -1.09 4.36
CA SER A 272 18.43 0.10 3.63
C SER A 272 18.26 -0.20 2.12
N ALA A 273 19.20 -0.94 1.53
CA ALA A 273 19.10 -1.39 0.13
C ALA A 273 17.87 -2.30 -0.08
N ILE A 274 17.61 -3.25 0.82
CA ILE A 274 16.44 -4.14 0.76
C ILE A 274 15.14 -3.33 0.84
N GLN A 275 15.01 -2.45 1.84
CA GLN A 275 13.80 -1.63 2.02
C GLN A 275 13.45 -0.78 0.80
N LYS A 276 14.47 -0.37 0.03
CA LYS A 276 14.35 0.43 -1.20
C LYS A 276 14.38 -0.41 -2.48
N ASN A 277 14.44 -1.74 -2.36
CA ASN A 277 14.55 -2.71 -3.47
C ASN A 277 15.78 -2.53 -4.38
N ASN A 278 16.88 -2.01 -3.84
CA ASN A 278 18.09 -1.70 -4.60
C ASN A 278 19.06 -2.89 -4.67
N VAL A 279 18.74 -3.83 -5.55
CA VAL A 279 19.53 -5.05 -5.77
C VAL A 279 20.98 -4.76 -6.16
N LYS A 280 21.23 -3.71 -6.95
CA LYS A 280 22.60 -3.32 -7.37
C LYS A 280 23.50 -3.05 -6.18
N SER A 281 23.05 -2.21 -5.25
CA SER A 281 23.79 -1.91 -4.02
C SER A 281 23.86 -3.09 -3.07
N LEU A 282 22.86 -3.98 -3.07
CA LEU A 282 22.84 -5.14 -2.18
C LEU A 282 24.01 -6.11 -2.47
N LYS A 283 24.34 -6.35 -3.74
CA LYS A 283 25.41 -7.28 -4.17
C LYS A 283 26.76 -7.09 -3.44
N PRO A 284 27.42 -5.92 -3.52
CA PRO A 284 28.69 -5.71 -2.81
C PRO A 284 28.53 -5.76 -1.28
N LEU A 285 27.36 -5.42 -0.74
CA LEU A 285 27.10 -5.49 0.71
C LEU A 285 27.01 -6.93 1.21
N LEU A 286 26.44 -7.84 0.42
CA LEU A 286 26.37 -9.25 0.80
C LEU A 286 27.77 -9.86 0.95
N GLN A 287 28.67 -9.58 0.01
CA GLN A 287 30.07 -10.02 0.08
C GLN A 287 30.73 -9.51 1.37
N GLN A 288 30.54 -8.24 1.70
CA GLN A 288 31.08 -7.65 2.93
C GLN A 288 30.49 -8.31 4.21
N ILE A 289 29.18 -8.57 4.25
CA ILE A 289 28.53 -9.23 5.40
C ILE A 289 29.08 -10.65 5.61
N GLU A 290 29.37 -11.38 4.53
CA GLU A 290 29.95 -12.71 4.62
C GLU A 290 31.34 -12.71 5.24
N HIS A 291 32.15 -11.69 4.92
CA HIS A 291 33.46 -11.49 5.52
C HIS A 291 33.37 -11.13 7.01
N GLU A 292 32.36 -10.36 7.41
CA GLU A 292 32.11 -9.98 8.81
C GLU A 292 31.59 -11.16 9.68
N ASN A 293 31.19 -12.27 9.06
CA ASN A 293 30.74 -13.52 9.68
C ASN A 293 29.59 -13.35 10.71
N ASN A 294 28.72 -12.35 10.48
CA ASN A 294 27.62 -12.02 11.38
C ASN A 294 26.33 -12.77 11.02
N THR A 295 26.26 -14.05 11.39
CA THR A 295 25.16 -14.96 10.99
C THR A 295 23.78 -14.55 11.52
N LYS A 296 23.70 -13.89 12.68
CA LYS A 296 22.41 -13.40 13.25
C LYS A 296 21.71 -12.39 12.34
N ASN A 297 22.48 -11.65 11.55
CA ASN A 297 21.97 -10.61 10.67
C ASN A 297 21.35 -11.17 9.37
N ILE A 298 21.75 -12.37 8.94
CA ILE A 298 21.29 -12.99 7.68
C ILE A 298 19.78 -13.23 7.71
N SER A 299 19.28 -13.90 8.75
CA SER A 299 17.85 -14.21 8.88
C SER A 299 17.01 -12.94 8.99
N ILE A 300 17.52 -11.87 9.60
CA ILE A 300 16.80 -10.59 9.72
C ILE A 300 16.65 -9.93 8.36
N LEU A 301 17.68 -9.95 7.51
CA LEU A 301 17.60 -9.39 6.15
C LEU A 301 16.60 -10.16 5.27
N LEU A 302 16.56 -11.50 5.40
CA LEU A 302 15.57 -12.34 4.72
C LEU A 302 14.14 -11.97 5.16
N LEU A 303 13.89 -11.93 6.47
CA LEU A 303 12.60 -11.55 7.02
C LEU A 303 12.20 -10.12 6.62
N LEU A 304 13.16 -9.21 6.54
CA LEU A 304 12.92 -7.84 6.08
C LEU A 304 12.45 -7.82 4.62
N ALA A 305 13.12 -8.55 3.72
CA ALA A 305 12.73 -8.63 2.31
C ALA A 305 11.32 -9.24 2.14
N ILE A 306 11.02 -10.29 2.91
CA ILE A 306 9.70 -10.95 2.93
C ILE A 306 8.61 -9.99 3.43
N THR A 307 8.82 -9.38 4.60
CA THR A 307 7.82 -8.53 5.26
C THR A 307 7.54 -7.24 4.49
N THR A 308 8.52 -6.77 3.70
CA THR A 308 8.39 -5.57 2.87
C THR A 308 8.00 -5.87 1.41
N GLY A 309 7.77 -7.13 1.05
CA GLY A 309 7.31 -7.50 -0.29
C GLY A 309 8.36 -7.30 -1.40
N ARG A 310 9.66 -7.23 -1.06
CA ARG A 310 10.74 -6.87 -1.99
C ARG A 310 11.28 -8.10 -2.70
N LEU A 311 10.54 -8.54 -3.71
CA LEU A 311 10.81 -9.78 -4.47
C LEU A 311 12.22 -9.81 -5.06
N GLU A 312 12.67 -8.73 -5.70
CA GLU A 312 13.97 -8.68 -6.37
C GLU A 312 15.11 -8.75 -5.35
N ALA A 313 14.99 -8.00 -4.24
CA ALA A 313 15.93 -8.10 -3.13
C ALA A 313 15.94 -9.51 -2.50
N PHE A 314 14.77 -10.12 -2.31
CA PHE A 314 14.66 -11.49 -1.78
C PHE A 314 15.36 -12.51 -2.70
N ASN A 315 15.13 -12.44 -4.01
CA ASN A 315 15.78 -13.31 -4.98
C ASN A 315 17.30 -13.14 -4.98
N GLU A 316 17.80 -11.91 -4.84
CA GLU A 316 19.24 -11.65 -4.72
C GLU A 316 19.83 -12.24 -3.44
N LEU A 317 19.11 -12.14 -2.31
CA LEU A 317 19.53 -12.82 -1.07
C LEU A 317 19.63 -14.33 -1.29
N LEU A 318 18.64 -14.96 -1.92
CA LEU A 318 18.66 -16.41 -2.15
C LEU A 318 19.68 -16.87 -3.21
N ALA A 319 20.18 -15.96 -4.05
CA ALA A 319 21.30 -16.25 -4.95
C ALA A 319 22.62 -16.48 -4.18
N ASN A 320 22.71 -16.02 -2.94
CA ASN A 320 23.82 -16.30 -2.05
C ASN A 320 23.60 -17.59 -1.25
N GLU A 321 24.57 -18.52 -1.30
CA GLU A 321 24.46 -19.84 -0.67
C GLU A 321 24.24 -19.80 0.84
N LYS A 322 24.90 -18.89 1.57
CA LYS A 322 24.73 -18.77 3.04
C LYS A 322 23.34 -18.27 3.41
N PHE A 323 22.81 -17.32 2.63
CA PHE A 323 21.45 -16.81 2.83
C PHE A 323 20.42 -17.87 2.49
N LYS A 324 20.60 -18.61 1.39
CA LYS A 324 19.75 -19.75 1.03
C LYS A 324 19.75 -20.82 2.12
N GLU A 325 20.93 -21.22 2.61
CA GLU A 325 21.04 -22.19 3.71
C GLU A 325 20.35 -21.68 4.98
N SER A 326 20.48 -20.39 5.31
CA SER A 326 19.76 -19.80 6.44
C SER A 326 18.25 -19.79 6.23
N PHE A 327 17.78 -19.56 5.00
CA PHE A 327 16.37 -19.57 4.66
C PHE A 327 15.79 -20.98 4.79
N ASP A 328 16.45 -21.99 4.22
CA ASP A 328 16.04 -23.40 4.30
C ASP A 328 16.01 -23.93 5.74
N LYS A 329 16.80 -23.33 6.64
CA LYS A 329 16.83 -23.65 8.08
C LYS A 329 15.77 -22.94 8.91
N LEU A 330 14.96 -22.04 8.34
CA LEU A 330 13.84 -21.42 9.05
C LEU A 330 12.76 -22.48 9.31
N GLY A 331 12.96 -23.29 10.35
CA GLY A 331 12.10 -24.44 10.68
C GLY A 331 10.68 -24.06 11.12
N SER A 332 9.83 -25.07 11.24
CA SER A 332 8.50 -24.95 11.87
C SER A 332 8.65 -24.67 13.38
N PRO A 333 7.93 -23.70 13.99
CA PRO A 333 6.75 -22.98 13.50
C PRO A 333 7.03 -21.62 12.81
N LEU A 334 8.28 -21.18 12.73
CA LEU A 334 8.66 -19.93 12.05
C LEU A 334 8.29 -19.95 10.57
N SER A 335 8.44 -21.11 9.91
CA SER A 335 8.07 -21.29 8.49
C SER A 335 6.61 -20.94 8.21
N LEU A 336 5.66 -21.32 9.08
CA LEU A 336 4.24 -21.02 8.89
C LEU A 336 3.94 -19.52 9.01
N ASN A 337 4.63 -18.82 9.92
CA ASN A 337 4.49 -17.37 10.06
C ASN A 337 5.08 -16.59 8.87
N LEU A 338 5.97 -17.19 8.06
CA LEU A 338 6.48 -16.53 6.85
C LEU A 338 5.36 -16.18 5.87
N ILE A 339 4.29 -16.97 5.82
CA ILE A 339 3.13 -16.71 4.94
C ILE A 339 2.46 -15.38 5.32
N ALA A 340 2.23 -15.16 6.62
CA ALA A 340 1.63 -13.91 7.09
C ALA A 340 2.56 -12.71 6.87
N LEU A 341 3.87 -12.86 7.07
CA LEU A 341 4.85 -11.81 6.78
C LEU A 341 4.90 -11.49 5.28
N ALA A 342 4.88 -12.49 4.40
CA ALA A 342 4.84 -12.28 2.96
C ALA A 342 3.52 -11.62 2.52
N ALA A 343 2.40 -12.00 3.13
CA ALA A 343 1.10 -11.41 2.90
C ALA A 343 1.07 -9.93 3.31
N GLN A 344 1.70 -9.58 4.44
CA GLN A 344 1.89 -8.21 4.89
C GLN A 344 2.66 -7.36 3.87
N GLY A 345 3.64 -7.95 3.19
CA GLY A 345 4.41 -7.28 2.13
C GLY A 345 3.61 -6.99 0.85
N GLY A 346 2.45 -7.64 0.66
CA GLY A 346 1.53 -7.36 -0.44
C GLY A 346 2.00 -7.78 -1.84
N ASN A 347 3.12 -8.50 -1.97
CA ASN A 347 3.63 -9.00 -3.25
C ASN A 347 3.17 -10.45 -3.48
N ALA A 348 2.23 -10.66 -4.41
CA ALA A 348 1.62 -11.97 -4.63
C ALA A 348 2.62 -13.02 -5.17
N THR A 349 3.60 -12.60 -5.96
CA THR A 349 4.63 -13.51 -6.50
C THR A 349 5.57 -13.98 -5.39
N LEU A 350 6.02 -13.06 -4.53
CA LEU A 350 6.84 -13.42 -3.37
C LEU A 350 6.05 -14.31 -2.40
N LEU A 351 4.78 -13.98 -2.14
CA LEU A 351 3.90 -14.80 -1.30
C LEU A 351 3.75 -16.21 -1.85
N GLN A 352 3.57 -16.37 -3.17
CA GLN A 352 3.53 -17.68 -3.83
C GLN A 352 4.82 -18.47 -3.58
N GLN A 353 5.99 -17.86 -3.76
CA GLN A 353 7.28 -18.52 -3.50
C GLN A 353 7.41 -18.97 -2.03
N ILE A 354 6.96 -18.15 -1.08
CA ILE A 354 6.97 -18.50 0.34
C ILE A 354 5.98 -19.64 0.63
N ILE A 355 4.78 -19.63 0.05
CA ILE A 355 3.82 -20.73 0.21
C ILE A 355 4.40 -22.04 -0.33
N GLU A 356 5.01 -22.04 -1.52
CA GLU A 356 5.64 -23.22 -2.11
C GLU A 356 6.79 -23.76 -1.24
N HIS A 357 7.63 -22.87 -0.71
CA HIS A 357 8.70 -23.26 0.21
C HIS A 357 8.13 -23.91 1.48
N VAL A 358 7.08 -23.31 2.07
CA VAL A 358 6.44 -23.85 3.27
C VAL A 358 5.75 -25.19 2.97
N GLU A 359 5.07 -25.33 1.83
CA GLU A 359 4.49 -26.60 1.38
C GLU A 359 5.55 -27.69 1.25
N LEU A 360 6.73 -27.38 0.69
CA LEU A 360 7.85 -28.31 0.60
C LEU A 360 8.36 -28.72 1.99
N GLN A 361 8.55 -27.76 2.89
CA GLN A 361 8.99 -28.01 4.26
C GLN A 361 7.99 -28.88 5.05
N LEU A 362 6.69 -28.67 4.86
CA LEU A 362 5.64 -29.49 5.48
C LEU A 362 5.74 -30.94 5.02
N LYS A 363 5.92 -31.19 3.71
CA LYS A 363 6.06 -32.54 3.13
C LYS A 363 7.34 -33.24 3.59
N GLN A 364 8.41 -32.49 3.84
CA GLN A 364 9.71 -33.02 4.24
C GLN A 364 9.86 -33.18 5.75
N SER A 365 8.92 -32.67 6.56
CA SER A 365 9.02 -32.67 8.02
C SER A 365 8.79 -34.08 8.59
N PRO A 366 9.82 -34.74 9.17
CA PRO A 366 9.66 -36.11 9.68
C PRO A 366 8.65 -36.19 10.82
N VAL A 367 8.61 -35.17 11.68
CA VAL A 367 7.71 -35.10 12.84
C VAL A 367 6.26 -34.98 12.41
N LEU A 368 5.96 -34.13 11.42
CA LEU A 368 4.60 -33.97 10.91
C LEU A 368 4.16 -35.21 10.15
N MET A 369 5.05 -35.77 9.32
CA MET A 369 4.75 -36.97 8.55
C MET A 369 4.50 -38.17 9.46
N GLU A 370 5.30 -38.38 10.50
CA GLU A 370 5.05 -39.42 11.50
C GLU A 370 3.68 -39.25 12.18
N GLY A 371 3.30 -38.01 12.50
CA GLY A 371 1.99 -37.70 13.06
C GLY A 371 0.82 -38.02 12.12
N ILE A 372 1.00 -37.82 10.81
CA ILE A 372 -0.01 -38.14 9.78
C ILE A 372 -0.07 -39.65 9.55
N THR A 373 1.08 -40.31 9.39
CA THR A 373 1.15 -41.72 9.00
C THR A 373 0.76 -42.68 10.11
N ASN A 374 0.80 -42.24 11.37
CA ASN A 374 0.38 -43.04 12.53
C ASN A 374 -1.12 -42.93 12.84
N THR A 375 -1.91 -42.21 12.03
CA THR A 375 -3.36 -42.13 12.22
C THR A 375 -4.06 -43.43 11.81
N PRO A 376 -5.10 -43.89 12.55
CA PRO A 376 -5.85 -45.10 12.19
C PRO A 376 -6.46 -45.03 10.78
N GLU A 377 -6.86 -43.83 10.36
CA GLU A 377 -7.38 -43.55 9.03
C GLU A 377 -6.32 -43.80 7.97
N TYR A 378 -5.08 -43.30 8.15
CA TYR A 378 -3.99 -43.52 7.20
C TYR A 378 -3.56 -45.00 7.09
N LEU A 379 -3.53 -45.71 8.23
CA LEU A 379 -3.12 -47.12 8.26
C LEU A 379 -4.10 -48.06 7.53
N ALA A 380 -5.34 -47.64 7.34
CA ALA A 380 -6.38 -48.40 6.66
C ALA A 380 -6.41 -48.21 5.13
N LEU A 381 -5.62 -47.27 4.61
CA LEU A 381 -5.60 -46.90 3.18
C LEU A 381 -4.64 -47.77 2.37
N ASN A 382 -4.92 -47.89 1.06
CA ASN A 382 -3.96 -48.40 0.09
C ASN A 382 -2.88 -47.35 -0.26
N GLU A 383 -1.85 -47.70 -1.04
CA GLU A 383 -0.72 -46.79 -1.32
C GLU A 383 -1.10 -45.52 -2.11
N GLU A 384 -2.06 -45.59 -3.02
CA GLU A 384 -2.54 -44.41 -3.79
C GLU A 384 -3.35 -43.48 -2.88
N GLU A 385 -4.23 -44.06 -2.07
CA GLU A 385 -5.04 -43.33 -1.08
C GLU A 385 -4.17 -42.67 0.02
N LYS A 386 -3.04 -43.30 0.39
CA LYS A 386 -2.09 -42.73 1.35
C LYS A 386 -1.45 -41.45 0.85
N GLU A 387 -1.04 -41.39 -0.42
CA GLU A 387 -0.46 -40.18 -1.01
C GLU A 387 -1.48 -39.04 -1.03
N GLU A 388 -2.72 -39.33 -1.45
CA GLU A 388 -3.82 -38.36 -1.42
C GLU A 388 -4.10 -37.86 0.00
N PHE A 389 -4.13 -38.77 0.99
CA PHE A 389 -4.36 -38.42 2.39
C PHE A 389 -3.26 -37.51 2.95
N GLN A 390 -1.99 -37.78 2.63
CA GLN A 390 -0.87 -36.92 3.02
C GLN A 390 -0.98 -35.52 2.42
N GLN A 391 -1.30 -35.45 1.12
CA GLN A 391 -1.48 -34.18 0.42
C GLN A 391 -2.61 -33.35 1.05
N LYS A 392 -3.76 -33.99 1.32
CA LYS A 392 -4.91 -33.38 1.97
C LYS A 392 -4.59 -32.92 3.39
N SER A 393 -3.83 -33.70 4.15
CA SER A 393 -3.38 -33.36 5.50
C SER A 393 -2.46 -32.14 5.50
N CYS A 394 -1.48 -32.09 4.58
CA CYS A 394 -0.60 -30.94 4.41
C CYS A 394 -1.38 -29.67 4.01
N SER A 395 -2.31 -29.80 3.06
CA SER A 395 -3.21 -28.70 2.66
C SER A 395 -4.05 -28.19 3.82
N MET A 396 -4.53 -29.08 4.69
CA MET A 396 -5.28 -28.69 5.89
C MET A 396 -4.42 -27.94 6.91
N ILE A 397 -3.17 -28.36 7.11
CA ILE A 397 -2.21 -27.66 7.99
C ILE A 397 -1.92 -26.26 7.43
N LEU A 398 -1.63 -26.17 6.13
CA LEU A 398 -1.39 -24.91 5.43
C LEU A 398 -2.60 -23.97 5.55
N SER A 399 -3.80 -24.48 5.28
CA SER A 399 -5.04 -23.70 5.39
C SER A 399 -5.27 -23.17 6.80
N LYS A 400 -4.98 -23.96 7.85
CA LYS A 400 -5.08 -23.50 9.24
C LYS A 400 -4.05 -22.41 9.57
N ALA A 401 -2.85 -22.52 9.01
CA ALA A 401 -1.81 -21.52 9.17
C ALA A 401 -2.19 -20.20 8.49
N ILE A 402 -2.70 -20.26 7.26
CA ILE A 402 -3.19 -19.09 6.52
C ILE A 402 -4.28 -18.35 7.32
N CYS A 403 -5.25 -19.08 7.89
CA CYS A 403 -6.34 -18.49 8.68
C CYS A 403 -5.96 -18.11 10.12
N GLY A 404 -4.69 -18.23 10.54
CA GLY A 404 -4.26 -17.93 11.91
C GLY A 404 -4.93 -18.78 13.01
N LYS A 405 -5.45 -19.97 12.69
CA LYS A 405 -6.23 -20.80 13.62
C LYS A 405 -5.38 -21.61 14.61
N GLN A 406 -4.07 -21.42 14.61
CA GLN A 406 -3.16 -21.95 15.62
C GLN A 406 -2.73 -20.82 16.55
N SER A 407 -2.67 -21.06 17.87
CA SER A 407 -2.58 -20.05 18.94
C SER A 407 -1.31 -19.17 18.97
N SER A 408 -0.47 -19.22 17.94
CA SER A 408 0.75 -18.43 17.76
C SER A 408 0.93 -17.87 16.33
N LEU A 409 -0.01 -18.15 15.42
CA LEU A 409 0.09 -17.76 14.01
C LEU A 409 -0.72 -16.50 13.74
N GLN A 410 -0.14 -15.61 12.94
CA GLN A 410 -0.85 -14.45 12.42
C GLN A 410 -1.77 -14.86 11.26
N ASP A 411 -2.90 -14.18 11.13
CA ASP A 411 -3.84 -14.41 10.03
C ASP A 411 -3.32 -13.75 8.74
N ALA A 412 -2.85 -14.57 7.81
CA ALA A 412 -2.25 -14.10 6.57
C ALA A 412 -3.26 -13.40 5.65
N ILE A 413 -4.53 -13.84 5.65
CA ILE A 413 -5.58 -13.20 4.84
C ILE A 413 -5.80 -11.78 5.36
N LYS A 414 -5.87 -11.62 6.67
CA LYS A 414 -6.01 -10.29 7.30
C LYS A 414 -4.84 -9.37 6.99
N GLU A 415 -3.60 -9.88 7.03
CA GLU A 415 -2.42 -9.07 6.66
C GLU A 415 -2.44 -8.67 5.16
N ALA A 416 -2.86 -9.56 4.25
CA ALA A 416 -3.03 -9.24 2.84
C ALA A 416 -4.11 -8.17 2.59
N ILE A 417 -5.23 -8.23 3.33
CA ILE A 417 -6.29 -7.21 3.27
C ILE A 417 -5.76 -5.85 3.73
N LYS A 418 -5.01 -5.83 4.84
CA LYS A 418 -4.40 -4.61 5.37
C LYS A 418 -3.36 -4.03 4.40
N ALA A 419 -2.61 -4.89 3.73
CA ALA A 419 -1.67 -4.51 2.67
C ALA A 419 -2.37 -4.03 1.39
N GLY A 420 -3.68 -4.27 1.24
CA GLY A 420 -4.47 -3.84 0.08
C GLY A 420 -4.23 -4.65 -1.20
N SER A 421 -3.67 -5.86 -1.09
CA SER A 421 -3.35 -6.70 -2.24
C SER A 421 -4.44 -7.74 -2.52
N SER A 422 -5.34 -7.43 -3.47
CA SER A 422 -6.39 -8.37 -3.91
C SER A 422 -5.80 -9.68 -4.46
N GLU A 423 -4.66 -9.61 -5.14
CA GLU A 423 -3.96 -10.79 -5.66
C GLU A 423 -3.49 -11.71 -4.52
N CYS A 424 -2.87 -11.16 -3.47
CA CYS A 424 -2.49 -11.93 -2.29
C CYS A 424 -3.72 -12.55 -1.60
N VAL A 425 -4.81 -11.79 -1.44
CA VAL A 425 -6.04 -12.31 -0.83
C VAL A 425 -6.61 -13.47 -1.64
N ASN A 426 -6.75 -13.30 -2.96
CA ASN A 426 -7.26 -14.35 -3.84
C ASN A 426 -6.36 -15.60 -3.81
N LEU A 427 -5.03 -15.41 -3.82
CA LEU A 427 -4.08 -16.49 -3.71
C LEU A 427 -4.25 -17.26 -2.40
N LEU A 428 -4.29 -16.57 -1.26
CA LEU A 428 -4.47 -17.21 0.05
C LEU A 428 -5.80 -17.94 0.14
N LEU A 429 -6.90 -17.32 -0.31
CA LEU A 429 -8.22 -17.94 -0.33
C LEU A 429 -8.24 -19.22 -1.19
N SER A 430 -7.56 -19.22 -2.34
CA SER A 430 -7.43 -20.42 -3.19
C SER A 430 -6.69 -21.56 -2.51
N LYS A 431 -5.82 -21.26 -1.55
CA LYS A 431 -5.05 -22.23 -0.74
C LYS A 431 -5.78 -22.64 0.55
N THR A 432 -6.92 -22.03 0.86
CA THR A 432 -7.75 -22.43 2.00
C THR A 432 -8.75 -23.51 1.63
N VAL A 433 -8.92 -24.50 2.51
CA VAL A 433 -9.97 -25.51 2.36
C VAL A 433 -11.29 -24.87 2.78
N SER A 434 -12.32 -24.93 1.94
CA SER A 434 -13.62 -24.29 2.18
C SER A 434 -14.26 -24.61 3.54
N LYS A 435 -14.03 -25.81 4.07
CA LYS A 435 -14.49 -26.24 5.41
C LYS A 435 -13.80 -25.50 6.57
N GLN A 436 -12.67 -24.86 6.34
CA GLN A 436 -11.93 -24.10 7.35
C GLN A 436 -12.39 -22.65 7.45
N LEU A 437 -13.05 -22.10 6.42
CA LEU A 437 -13.60 -20.75 6.45
C LEU A 437 -15.09 -20.83 6.76
N ASP A 438 -15.44 -20.59 8.02
CA ASP A 438 -16.85 -20.47 8.36
C ASP A 438 -17.42 -19.11 7.90
N VAL A 439 -18.73 -18.94 8.01
CA VAL A 439 -19.40 -17.70 7.60
C VAL A 439 -18.87 -16.49 8.39
N GLN A 440 -18.50 -16.69 9.65
CA GLN A 440 -18.00 -15.64 10.52
C GLN A 440 -16.59 -15.21 10.13
N ASP A 441 -15.70 -16.13 9.76
CA ASP A 441 -14.38 -15.84 9.22
C ASP A 441 -14.49 -14.97 7.96
N LYS A 442 -15.35 -15.39 7.01
CA LYS A 442 -15.58 -14.63 5.77
C LYS A 442 -16.13 -13.23 6.03
N LEU A 443 -17.10 -13.11 6.94
CA LEU A 443 -17.63 -11.80 7.32
C LEU A 443 -16.57 -10.96 8.01
N ASN A 444 -15.74 -11.52 8.90
CA ASN A 444 -14.64 -10.79 9.53
C ASN A 444 -13.67 -10.22 8.49
N TYR A 445 -13.30 -11.01 7.47
CA TYR A 445 -12.48 -10.52 6.35
C TYR A 445 -13.16 -9.42 5.55
N LEU A 446 -14.46 -9.55 5.29
CA LEU A 446 -15.23 -8.49 4.62
C LEU A 446 -15.26 -7.20 5.48
N LEU A 447 -15.47 -7.30 6.79
CA LEU A 447 -15.45 -6.14 7.68
C LEU A 447 -14.07 -5.50 7.73
N ASP A 448 -12.99 -6.28 7.73
CA ASP A 448 -11.62 -5.77 7.65
C ASP A 448 -11.38 -5.05 6.32
N ALA A 449 -11.82 -5.61 5.19
CA ALA A 449 -11.72 -4.98 3.86
C ALA A 449 -12.49 -3.65 3.78
N ILE A 450 -13.70 -3.59 4.35
CA ILE A 450 -14.48 -2.34 4.46
C ILE A 450 -13.75 -1.33 5.36
N ARG A 451 -13.19 -1.77 6.49
CA ARG A 451 -12.49 -0.89 7.45
C ARG A 451 -11.25 -0.25 6.83
N TYR A 452 -10.53 -0.99 5.99
CA TYR A 452 -9.36 -0.50 5.26
C TYR A 452 -9.70 0.13 3.90
N ASN A 453 -10.99 0.31 3.58
CA ASN A 453 -11.47 0.89 2.31
C ASN A 453 -10.95 0.20 1.03
N GLN A 454 -10.79 -1.12 1.08
CA GLN A 454 -10.25 -1.92 -0.01
C GLN A 454 -11.34 -2.33 -1.01
N CYS A 455 -11.72 -1.42 -1.92
CA CYS A 455 -12.86 -1.61 -2.84
C CYS A 455 -12.77 -2.92 -3.63
N GLY A 456 -11.61 -3.19 -4.26
CA GLY A 456 -11.41 -4.41 -5.05
C GLY A 456 -11.52 -5.70 -4.21
N ILE A 457 -11.02 -5.67 -2.97
CA ILE A 457 -11.08 -6.82 -2.06
C ILE A 457 -12.51 -7.06 -1.56
N VAL A 458 -13.26 -6.00 -1.26
CA VAL A 458 -14.68 -6.11 -0.89
C VAL A 458 -15.46 -6.82 -1.99
N LEU A 459 -15.26 -6.40 -3.25
CA LEU A 459 -15.89 -7.03 -4.40
C LEU A 459 -15.48 -8.50 -4.53
N ASP A 460 -14.18 -8.78 -4.44
CA ASP A 460 -13.66 -10.14 -4.54
C ASP A 460 -14.25 -11.07 -3.45
N LEU A 461 -14.36 -10.61 -2.21
CA LEU A 461 -14.93 -11.39 -1.11
C LEU A 461 -16.43 -11.66 -1.26
N ILE A 462 -17.18 -10.75 -1.92
CA ILE A 462 -18.63 -10.93 -2.12
C ILE A 462 -18.91 -11.75 -3.37
N ASP A 463 -18.15 -11.57 -4.45
CA ASP A 463 -18.46 -12.12 -5.77
C ASP A 463 -17.65 -13.37 -6.12
N LYS A 464 -16.41 -13.50 -5.63
CA LYS A 464 -15.52 -14.63 -5.95
C LYS A 464 -15.54 -15.71 -4.87
N ALA A 465 -15.12 -16.92 -5.25
CA ALA A 465 -15.00 -18.02 -4.32
C ALA A 465 -13.86 -17.78 -3.32
N PRO A 466 -14.06 -18.03 -2.01
CA PRO A 466 -15.26 -18.60 -1.38
C PRO A 466 -16.33 -17.53 -1.06
N LYS A 467 -17.37 -17.48 -1.89
CA LYS A 467 -18.41 -16.44 -1.91
C LYS A 467 -19.10 -16.24 -0.55
N ILE A 468 -19.42 -15.00 -0.23
CA ILE A 468 -20.36 -14.64 0.84
C ILE A 468 -21.78 -14.64 0.25
N ALA A 469 -22.66 -15.48 0.78
CA ALA A 469 -24.05 -15.51 0.34
C ALA A 469 -24.74 -14.17 0.67
N LYS A 470 -25.60 -13.70 -0.24
CA LYS A 470 -26.26 -12.39 -0.18
C LYS A 470 -27.04 -12.19 1.12
N GLU A 471 -27.63 -13.26 1.63
CA GLU A 471 -28.40 -13.29 2.88
C GLU A 471 -27.54 -12.88 4.08
N PHE A 472 -26.26 -13.26 4.09
CA PHE A 472 -25.36 -12.91 5.19
C PHE A 472 -24.94 -11.43 5.17
N LEU A 473 -25.00 -10.74 4.03
CA LEU A 473 -24.72 -9.30 3.95
C LEU A 473 -25.74 -8.48 4.76
N GLN A 474 -26.99 -8.97 4.87
CA GLN A 474 -28.04 -8.34 5.67
C GLN A 474 -27.79 -8.41 7.19
N THR A 475 -26.81 -9.22 7.61
CA THR A 475 -26.40 -9.30 9.02
C THR A 475 -25.43 -8.21 9.41
N ILE A 476 -24.79 -7.56 8.43
CA ILE A 476 -23.84 -6.48 8.64
C ILE A 476 -24.59 -5.21 9.03
N SER A 477 -24.07 -4.53 10.05
CA SER A 477 -24.54 -3.23 10.51
C SER A 477 -23.40 -2.22 10.51
N MET A 478 -23.71 -1.02 10.03
CA MET A 478 -22.81 0.12 10.02
C MET A 478 -23.50 1.28 10.71
N ASN A 479 -22.83 1.88 11.70
CA ASN A 479 -23.31 3.12 12.27
C ASN A 479 -22.92 4.33 11.42
N THR A 480 -23.40 5.51 11.80
CA THR A 480 -23.24 6.72 10.99
C THR A 480 -21.77 7.05 10.71
N ARG A 481 -20.91 6.88 11.72
CA ARG A 481 -19.47 7.14 11.60
C ARG A 481 -18.75 6.16 10.67
N ALA A 482 -19.10 4.87 10.71
CA ALA A 482 -18.54 3.90 9.77
C ALA A 482 -18.91 4.29 8.33
N VAL A 483 -20.19 4.60 8.07
CA VAL A 483 -20.65 5.02 6.74
C VAL A 483 -19.95 6.29 6.26
N GLU A 484 -19.73 7.27 7.15
CA GLU A 484 -18.98 8.49 6.81
C GLU A 484 -17.54 8.22 6.39
N ARG A 485 -16.88 7.24 7.01
CA ARG A 485 -15.47 6.89 6.75
C ARG A 485 -15.28 5.90 5.61
N THR A 486 -16.32 5.16 5.25
CA THR A 486 -16.27 4.19 4.16
C THR A 486 -16.37 4.90 2.80
N ASN A 487 -15.60 4.40 1.83
CA ASN A 487 -15.64 4.82 0.44
C ASN A 487 -17.06 4.68 -0.14
N ILE A 488 -17.50 5.66 -0.93
CA ILE A 488 -18.86 5.63 -1.49
C ILE A 488 -19.08 4.44 -2.44
N ASN A 489 -18.08 4.04 -3.21
CA ASN A 489 -18.16 2.91 -4.13
C ASN A 489 -18.40 1.61 -3.34
N ILE A 490 -17.72 1.42 -2.20
CA ILE A 490 -17.98 0.27 -1.31
C ILE A 490 -19.43 0.29 -0.81
N LEU A 491 -19.95 1.45 -0.41
CA LEU A 491 -21.33 1.56 0.08
C LEU A 491 -22.35 1.23 -1.02
N GLN A 492 -22.10 1.70 -2.25
CA GLN A 492 -22.92 1.39 -3.42
C GLN A 492 -22.84 -0.11 -3.76
N ASP A 493 -21.63 -0.67 -3.82
CA ASP A 493 -21.41 -2.08 -4.10
C ASP A 493 -22.11 -3.00 -3.08
N LEU A 494 -22.02 -2.66 -1.79
CA LEU A 494 -22.71 -3.37 -0.71
C LEU A 494 -24.24 -3.27 -0.87
N LYS A 495 -24.75 -2.09 -1.20
CA LYS A 495 -26.19 -1.85 -1.41
C LYS A 495 -26.74 -2.64 -2.60
N GLU A 496 -26.06 -2.58 -3.74
CA GLU A 496 -26.41 -3.32 -4.96
C GLU A 496 -26.40 -4.83 -4.71
N ARG A 497 -25.48 -5.31 -3.88
CA ARG A 497 -25.38 -6.71 -3.48
C ARG A 497 -26.32 -7.09 -2.33
N GLY A 498 -27.20 -6.19 -1.89
CA GLY A 498 -28.33 -6.50 -1.01
C GLY A 498 -28.10 -6.26 0.48
N MET A 499 -27.03 -5.55 0.86
CA MET A 499 -26.91 -5.01 2.21
C MET A 499 -27.97 -3.92 2.41
N VAL A 500 -28.64 -3.94 3.56
CA VAL A 500 -29.67 -2.95 3.92
C VAL A 500 -29.07 -1.94 4.90
N PHE A 501 -29.02 -0.68 4.49
CA PHE A 501 -28.56 0.42 5.34
C PHE A 501 -29.69 0.95 6.23
N SER A 502 -29.34 1.45 7.41
CA SER A 502 -30.30 2.19 8.25
C SER A 502 -30.71 3.50 7.57
N GLN A 503 -31.85 4.07 7.94
CA GLN A 503 -32.30 5.35 7.39
C GLN A 503 -31.26 6.47 7.57
N ALA A 504 -30.60 6.53 8.72
CA ALA A 504 -29.54 7.52 8.96
C ALA A 504 -28.31 7.29 8.06
N ALA A 505 -27.94 6.03 7.82
CA ALA A 505 -26.87 5.67 6.89
C ALA A 505 -27.22 6.03 5.44
N GLU A 506 -28.45 5.78 5.00
CA GLU A 506 -28.94 6.16 3.67
C GLU A 506 -28.89 7.67 3.44
N VAL A 507 -29.21 8.49 4.46
CA VAL A 507 -29.06 9.96 4.37
C VAL A 507 -27.59 10.36 4.19
N ILE A 508 -26.65 9.68 4.87
CA ILE A 508 -25.20 9.95 4.71
C ILE A 508 -24.72 9.53 3.32
N ILE A 509 -25.19 8.40 2.80
CA ILE A 509 -24.89 7.93 1.44
C ILE A 509 -25.40 8.96 0.43
N ALA A 510 -26.66 9.40 0.56
CA ALA A 510 -27.23 10.42 -0.31
C ALA A 510 -26.43 11.74 -0.27
N LEU A 511 -25.98 12.16 0.91
CA LEU A 511 -25.10 13.33 1.08
C LEU A 511 -23.75 13.14 0.35
N LYS A 512 -23.13 11.96 0.45
CA LYS A 512 -21.90 11.62 -0.26
C LYS A 512 -22.09 11.62 -1.78
N GLU A 513 -23.27 11.22 -2.26
CA GLU A 513 -23.68 11.28 -3.67
C GLU A 513 -24.09 12.68 -4.14
N GLN A 514 -23.98 13.70 -3.28
CA GLN A 514 -24.42 15.08 -3.53
C GLN A 514 -25.92 15.19 -3.89
N ARG A 515 -26.74 14.26 -3.42
CA ARG A 515 -28.20 14.29 -3.57
C ARG A 515 -28.82 15.25 -2.55
N ALA A 516 -29.89 15.92 -2.95
CA ALA A 516 -30.62 16.82 -2.06
C ALA A 516 -31.31 16.02 -0.93
N ILE A 517 -31.19 16.50 0.32
CA ILE A 517 -31.85 15.93 1.49
C ILE A 517 -32.77 16.95 2.15
N SER A 518 -33.86 16.48 2.77
CA SER A 518 -34.80 17.34 3.47
C SER A 518 -34.30 17.77 4.87
N ALA A 519 -34.83 18.86 5.40
CA ALA A 519 -34.48 19.37 6.72
C ALA A 519 -34.82 18.37 7.86
N ILE A 520 -35.86 17.55 7.68
CA ILE A 520 -36.28 16.54 8.65
C ILE A 520 -35.28 15.37 8.68
N GLU A 521 -34.80 14.93 7.52
CA GLU A 521 -33.76 13.90 7.41
C GLU A 521 -32.44 14.35 8.04
N TYR A 522 -32.09 15.64 7.88
CA TYR A 522 -30.91 16.22 8.51
C TYR A 522 -31.00 16.24 10.05
N LEU A 523 -32.17 16.60 10.60
CA LEU A 523 -32.42 16.56 12.04
C LEU A 523 -32.38 15.13 12.59
N GLY A 524 -32.96 14.17 11.88
CA GLY A 524 -32.88 12.74 12.23
C GLY A 524 -31.45 12.19 12.22
N LEU A 525 -30.64 12.61 11.25
CA LEU A 525 -29.22 12.29 11.17
C LEU A 525 -28.44 12.87 12.37
N ALA A 526 -28.66 14.15 12.71
CA ALA A 526 -28.00 14.81 13.83
C ALA A 526 -28.28 14.11 15.17
N LEU A 527 -29.54 13.69 15.42
CA LEU A 527 -29.93 12.94 16.61
C LEU A 527 -29.28 11.55 16.67
N THR A 528 -29.17 10.88 15.53
CA THR A 528 -28.54 9.55 15.44
C THR A 528 -27.03 9.65 15.68
N LYS A 529 -26.34 10.65 15.09
CA LYS A 529 -24.92 10.93 15.36
C LYS A 529 -24.66 11.24 16.82
N PHE A 530 -25.52 12.03 17.46
CA PHE A 530 -25.43 12.32 18.88
C PHE A 530 -25.56 11.05 19.72
N THR A 531 -26.49 10.16 19.36
CA THR A 531 -26.67 8.86 20.02
C THR A 531 -25.45 7.95 19.84
N ASP A 532 -24.88 7.90 18.63
CA ASP A 532 -23.66 7.14 18.33
C ASP A 532 -22.46 7.70 19.14
N PHE A 533 -22.33 9.03 19.22
CA PHE A 533 -21.32 9.70 20.03
C PHE A 533 -21.47 9.40 21.53
N CYS A 534 -22.69 9.42 22.07
CA CYS A 534 -22.92 9.05 23.46
C CYS A 534 -22.55 7.59 23.74
N LYS A 535 -22.83 6.67 22.79
CA LYS A 535 -22.42 5.26 22.91
C LYS A 535 -20.91 5.09 22.94
N GLU A 536 -20.21 5.87 22.13
CA GLU A 536 -18.75 5.91 22.07
C GLU A 536 -18.15 6.43 23.38
N VAL A 537 -18.53 7.65 23.78
CA VAL A 537 -17.86 8.38 24.87
C VAL A 537 -18.24 7.88 26.25
N LEU A 538 -19.49 7.43 26.46
CA LEU A 538 -19.97 7.03 27.79
C LEU A 538 -19.85 5.53 28.04
N TRP A 539 -19.76 4.70 26.99
CA TRP A 539 -19.78 3.25 27.12
C TRP A 539 -18.53 2.54 26.58
N ASN A 540 -17.48 3.26 26.16
CA ASN A 540 -16.21 2.71 25.66
C ASN A 540 -16.40 1.62 24.59
N GLN A 541 -17.40 1.78 23.71
CA GLN A 541 -17.68 0.83 22.62
C GLN A 541 -16.93 1.17 21.33
N ASP A 542 -15.65 1.55 21.43
CA ASP A 542 -14.81 1.94 20.29
C ASP A 542 -14.59 0.82 19.24
N SER A 543 -15.02 -0.41 19.53
CA SER A 543 -14.81 -1.56 18.64
C SER A 543 -15.99 -1.93 17.75
N GLN A 544 -17.16 -1.26 17.83
CA GLN A 544 -18.40 -1.74 17.19
C GLN A 544 -19.00 -0.82 16.11
N TYR A 545 -18.23 0.08 15.48
CA TYR A 545 -18.77 0.93 14.39
C TYR A 545 -19.21 0.13 13.14
N LEU A 546 -18.61 -1.04 12.94
CA LEU A 546 -18.89 -1.98 11.85
C LEU A 546 -18.88 -3.40 12.44
N SER A 547 -20.00 -4.11 12.36
CA SER A 547 -20.16 -5.44 12.95
C SER A 547 -21.22 -6.27 12.21
N TYR A 548 -21.34 -7.56 12.53
CA TYR A 548 -22.48 -8.38 12.10
C TYR A 548 -23.26 -8.91 13.31
N ASP A 549 -24.53 -9.29 13.11
CA ASP A 549 -25.39 -9.90 14.13
C ASP A 549 -25.27 -11.43 14.14
N PRO A 550 -24.62 -12.05 15.16
CA PRO A 550 -24.44 -13.50 15.23
C PRO A 550 -25.76 -14.27 15.37
N LYS A 551 -26.79 -13.66 15.96
CA LYS A 551 -28.10 -14.30 16.13
C LYS A 551 -28.81 -14.42 14.78
N LYS A 552 -28.75 -13.37 13.96
CA LYS A 552 -29.28 -13.42 12.58
C LYS A 552 -28.51 -14.41 11.71
N ILE A 553 -27.19 -14.51 11.85
CA ILE A 553 -26.40 -15.53 11.14
C ILE A 553 -26.92 -16.93 11.50
N LYS A 554 -27.14 -17.21 12.79
CA LYS A 554 -27.67 -18.50 13.23
C LYS A 554 -29.04 -18.76 12.63
N GLN A 555 -29.94 -17.77 12.69
CA GLN A 555 -31.28 -17.87 12.10
C GLN A 555 -31.23 -18.20 10.60
N ILE A 556 -30.43 -17.48 9.82
CA ILE A 556 -30.26 -17.73 8.37
C ILE A 556 -29.71 -19.14 8.13
N LYS A 557 -28.74 -19.60 8.93
CA LYS A 557 -28.21 -20.97 8.82
C LYS A 557 -29.28 -22.03 9.10
N ASP A 558 -30.10 -21.81 10.13
CA ASP A 558 -31.18 -22.72 10.51
C ASP A 558 -32.27 -22.78 9.41
N ASP A 559 -32.66 -21.62 8.87
CA ASP A 559 -33.65 -21.49 7.80
C ASP A 559 -33.18 -22.18 6.51
N LEU A 560 -31.94 -21.94 6.08
CA LEU A 560 -31.33 -22.63 4.92
C LEU A 560 -31.21 -24.14 5.13
N GLY A 561 -30.91 -24.57 6.36
CA GLY A 561 -30.85 -25.99 6.73
C GLY A 561 -32.20 -26.69 6.65
N ASN A 562 -33.29 -25.99 7.01
CA ASN A 562 -34.65 -26.51 6.94
C ASN A 562 -35.17 -26.62 5.49
N ILE A 563 -34.81 -25.65 4.62
CA ILE A 563 -35.13 -25.68 3.19
C ILE A 563 -34.46 -26.88 2.49
N LYS A 564 -33.19 -27.16 2.80
CA LYS A 564 -32.47 -28.33 2.25
C LYS A 564 -33.06 -29.68 2.66
N LYS A 565 -33.73 -29.75 3.82
CA LYS A 565 -34.38 -30.98 4.30
C LYS A 565 -35.78 -31.21 3.71
N THR A 566 -36.40 -30.19 3.12
CA THR A 566 -37.76 -30.24 2.59
C THR A 566 -37.84 -30.47 1.07
N ILE A 567 -36.69 -30.48 0.38
CA ILE A 567 -36.59 -30.80 -1.06
C ILE A 567 -35.67 -32.03 -1.21
N PRO A 568 -36.17 -33.21 -1.60
CA PRO A 568 -35.31 -34.35 -1.89
C PRO A 568 -34.65 -34.13 -3.25
N LEU A 569 -33.33 -33.96 -3.28
CA LEU A 569 -32.53 -33.99 -4.51
C LEU A 569 -31.57 -35.18 -4.44
N ASN A 570 -31.56 -35.99 -5.50
CA ASN A 570 -30.56 -37.04 -5.72
C ASN A 570 -29.17 -36.39 -5.83
N GLU A 571 -28.18 -36.96 -5.16
CA GLU A 571 -26.84 -36.38 -4.95
C GLU A 571 -25.85 -36.49 -6.14
N GLU A 572 -26.32 -36.71 -7.37
CA GLU A 572 -25.43 -36.71 -8.55
C GLU A 572 -25.92 -35.68 -9.56
N GLU A 573 -25.01 -34.78 -9.95
CA GLU A 573 -25.18 -33.56 -10.75
C GLU A 573 -25.75 -32.34 -10.00
N ILE A 574 -24.89 -31.36 -9.73
CA ILE A 574 -24.98 -29.99 -10.30
C ILE A 574 -23.88 -29.11 -9.67
N GLU A 575 -22.91 -28.79 -10.51
CA GLU A 575 -22.11 -27.57 -10.45
C GLU A 575 -23.08 -26.38 -10.49
N VAL A 576 -23.16 -25.62 -9.39
CA VAL A 576 -24.25 -24.66 -9.12
C VAL A 576 -24.36 -23.57 -10.19
N LYS A 577 -25.43 -23.62 -11.00
CA LYS A 577 -25.91 -22.47 -11.78
C LYS A 577 -26.80 -21.54 -10.92
N PRO A 578 -26.79 -20.22 -11.16
CA PRO A 578 -27.63 -19.24 -10.44
C PRO A 578 -29.14 -19.46 -10.64
N ILE A 579 -29.93 -19.04 -9.64
CA ILE A 579 -31.39 -19.21 -9.50
C ILE A 579 -32.24 -18.46 -10.56
N GLU A 580 -31.63 -17.80 -11.55
CA GLU A 580 -32.34 -16.97 -12.53
C GLU A 580 -32.93 -17.74 -13.73
N GLU A 581 -32.70 -19.06 -13.86
CA GLU A 581 -33.19 -19.87 -15.00
C GLU A 581 -34.41 -20.78 -14.71
N LEU A 582 -35.09 -20.64 -13.56
CA LEU A 582 -36.35 -21.35 -13.31
C LEU A 582 -37.57 -20.43 -13.53
N ASN A 583 -37.87 -20.13 -14.80
CA ASN A 583 -39.26 -19.89 -15.20
C ASN A 583 -39.49 -20.03 -16.70
N LEU A 584 -40.64 -20.67 -17.03
CA LEU A 584 -41.25 -20.88 -18.34
C LEU A 584 -40.83 -22.14 -19.13
N GLN A 585 -41.39 -23.28 -18.73
CA GLN A 585 -41.89 -24.31 -19.67
C GLN A 585 -42.84 -25.29 -18.94
N GLY A 586 -44.09 -25.40 -19.40
CA GLY A 586 -45.00 -26.50 -19.00
C GLY A 586 -46.45 -26.09 -18.71
N ILE A 587 -47.21 -25.83 -19.77
CA ILE A 587 -48.64 -25.47 -19.81
C ILE A 587 -49.54 -26.69 -19.52
N SER A 588 -50.70 -26.50 -18.88
CA SER A 588 -51.99 -26.99 -19.41
C SER A 588 -53.18 -26.29 -18.76
N PHE A 589 -53.99 -25.60 -19.58
CA PHE A 589 -55.39 -25.33 -19.29
C PHE A 589 -56.19 -26.08 -20.35
N ASN A 590 -57.01 -27.03 -19.89
CA ASN A 590 -58.05 -27.67 -20.70
C ASN A 590 -59.17 -26.66 -20.98
N LEU A 591 -59.52 -26.50 -22.25
CA LEU A 591 -60.85 -26.06 -22.64
C LEU A 591 -61.28 -26.93 -23.82
N ASP A 592 -62.31 -27.74 -23.57
CA ASP A 592 -63.00 -28.53 -24.58
C ASP A 592 -63.84 -27.65 -25.51
N GLU A 593 -64.12 -28.24 -26.67
CA GLU A 593 -64.71 -27.73 -27.90
C GLU A 593 -66.17 -27.24 -27.79
N GLU A 594 -66.52 -26.33 -28.70
CA GLU A 594 -67.79 -26.10 -29.43
C GLU A 594 -67.82 -24.60 -29.82
N GLY A 595 -68.03 -24.12 -31.03
CA GLY A 595 -68.34 -24.63 -32.36
C GLY A 595 -68.65 -23.39 -33.26
N GLU A 596 -68.62 -23.61 -34.57
CA GLU A 596 -69.22 -22.78 -35.65
C GLU A 596 -68.52 -21.48 -36.13
N ASP A 597 -68.02 -21.59 -37.36
CA ASP A 597 -68.18 -20.70 -38.52
C ASP A 597 -68.59 -19.23 -38.29
N GLU A 598 -67.75 -18.28 -38.73
CA GLU A 598 -68.10 -17.43 -39.88
C GLU A 598 -66.94 -16.52 -40.32
N GLU A 599 -67.02 -16.20 -41.59
CA GLU A 599 -66.13 -15.49 -42.48
C GLU A 599 -66.06 -13.97 -42.17
N ILE A 600 -65.23 -13.22 -42.92
CA ILE A 600 -65.34 -11.76 -43.21
C ILE A 600 -64.31 -10.79 -42.53
N THR A 601 -63.29 -10.49 -43.35
CA THR A 601 -62.64 -9.19 -43.64
C THR A 601 -61.88 -8.35 -42.59
N LYS A 602 -60.61 -8.06 -42.96
CA LYS A 602 -59.83 -6.82 -42.72
C LYS A 602 -60.68 -5.54 -42.90
N PRO A 603 -60.42 -4.41 -42.19
CA PRO A 603 -59.22 -3.61 -42.49
C PRO A 603 -58.57 -2.77 -41.36
N LYS A 604 -57.29 -2.45 -41.63
CA LYS A 604 -56.51 -1.22 -41.34
C LYS A 604 -57.10 -0.18 -40.38
N PHE A 605 -56.33 0.21 -39.36
CA PHE A 605 -55.35 1.31 -39.44
C PHE A 605 -54.19 1.07 -38.47
#